data_AF-A0AAX3HQ38-F1
#
_entry.id   AF-A0AAX3HQ38-F1
#
_cell.length_a   1.000
_cell.length_b   1.000
_cell.length_c   1.000
_cell.angle_alpha   90.00
_cell.angle_beta   90.00
_cell.angle_gamma   90.00
#
_symmetry.space_group_name_H-M   'P 1'
#
loop_
_entity.id
_entity.type
_entity.pdbx_description
1 polymer ?
#
loop_
_entity_poly.entity_id
_entity_poly.type
_entity_poly.pdbx_seq_one_letter_code
_entity_poly.pdbx_strand_id
1 'polypeptide(L)' 'MRDVMYFSKLLKLDLKTSGTGYVTSQSIEKGQGLQEGDTLEIELEPPLQPLTEANTN' A
#
# COMPACT_ATOMS: atom_id res chain seq x y z
N MET A 1 4.36 4.53 -0.14
CA MET A 1 4.49 4.15 -1.57
C MET A 1 5.92 3.90 -2.03
N ARG A 2 6.88 4.82 -1.80
CA ARG A 2 8.28 4.65 -2.24
C ARG A 2 8.87 3.27 -1.91
N ASP A 3 8.71 2.83 -0.67
CA ASP A 3 9.33 1.60 -0.20
C ASP A 3 8.69 0.36 -0.85
N VAL A 4 7.38 0.38 -1.10
CA VAL A 4 6.67 -0.67 -1.85
C VAL A 4 7.16 -0.76 -3.29
N MET A 5 7.35 0.38 -3.96
CA MET A 5 7.91 0.40 -5.32
C MET A 5 9.35 -0.11 -5.38
N TYR A 6 10.16 0.20 -4.37
CA TYR A 6 11.53 -0.29 -4.30
C TYR A 6 11.54 -1.80 -4.07
N PHE A 7 10.72 -2.28 -3.14
CA PHE A 7 10.57 -3.70 -2.82
C PHE A 7 10.11 -4.52 -4.03
N SER A 8 9.07 -4.07 -4.75
CA SER A 8 8.58 -4.76 -5.94
C SER A 8 9.62 -4.82 -7.04
N LYS A 9 10.39 -3.74 -7.25
CA LYS A 9 11.49 -3.73 -8.23
C LYS A 9 12.63 -4.68 -7.82
N LEU A 10 12.99 -4.70 -6.55
CA LEU A 10 14.06 -5.55 -6.02
C LEU A 10 13.76 -7.04 -6.21
N LEU A 11 12.51 -7.44 -5.91
CA LEU A 11 12.06 -8.83 -6.04
C LEU A 11 11.43 -9.15 -7.40
N LYS A 12 11.36 -8.16 -8.30
CA LYS A 12 10.74 -8.25 -9.63
C LYS A 12 9.30 -8.78 -9.59
N LEU A 13 8.51 -8.20 -8.71
CA LEU A 13 7.08 -8.49 -8.56
C LEU A 13 6.27 -7.69 -9.58
N ASP A 14 5.13 -8.24 -10.00
CA ASP A 14 4.11 -7.52 -10.76
C ASP A 14 3.26 -6.68 -9.79
N LEU A 15 3.59 -5.39 -9.67
CA LEU A 15 2.91 -4.47 -8.76
C LEU A 15 1.65 -3.90 -9.40
N LYS A 16 0.49 -4.24 -8.85
CA LYS A 16 -0.79 -3.59 -9.17
C LYS A 16 -1.23 -2.69 -8.04
N THR A 17 -1.74 -1.52 -8.39
CA THR A 17 -2.03 -0.46 -7.44
C THR A 17 -3.41 0.13 -7.73
N SER A 18 -4.24 0.26 -6.69
CA SER A 18 -5.54 0.93 -6.76
C SER A 18 -5.63 2.05 -5.71
N GLY A 19 -6.37 3.12 -6.02
CA GLY A 19 -6.57 4.25 -5.12
C GLY A 19 -5.40 5.23 -5.04
N THR A 20 -5.36 6.05 -3.98
CA THR A 20 -4.36 7.11 -3.76
C THR A 20 -4.11 7.32 -2.27
N GLY A 21 -2.87 7.66 -1.88
CA GLY A 21 -2.55 8.01 -0.49
C GLY A 21 -1.57 7.05 0.17
N TYR A 22 -1.96 6.46 1.29
CA TYR A 22 -1.16 5.48 2.04
C TYR A 22 -1.68 4.07 1.80
N VAL A 23 -0.79 3.09 1.87
CA VAL A 23 -1.17 1.67 1.69
C VAL A 23 -1.96 1.21 2.90
N THR A 24 -3.17 0.71 2.68
CA THR A 24 -4.05 0.17 3.74
C THR A 24 -4.24 -1.33 3.63
N SER A 25 -4.06 -1.90 2.43
CA SER A 25 -4.21 -3.33 2.17
C SER A 25 -3.17 -3.85 1.17
N GLN A 26 -2.87 -5.15 1.26
CA GLN A 26 -2.03 -5.89 0.32
C GLN A 26 -2.55 -7.30 0.12
N SER A 27 -2.37 -7.87 -1.08
CA SER A 27 -2.86 -9.22 -1.43
C SER A 27 -2.03 -10.37 -0.84
N ILE A 28 -0.79 -10.11 -0.45
CA ILE A 28 0.15 -11.15 0.01
C ILE A 28 0.15 -11.21 1.55
N GLU A 29 -0.11 -12.39 2.09
CA GLU A 29 -0.13 -12.59 3.55
C GLU A 29 1.27 -12.63 4.16
N LYS A 30 1.33 -12.27 5.44
CA LYS A 30 2.59 -12.30 6.19
C LYS A 30 3.11 -13.74 6.30
N GLY A 31 4.37 -13.93 5.93
CA GLY A 31 5.03 -15.24 6.00
C GLY A 31 4.83 -16.09 4.74
N GLN A 32 4.05 -15.61 3.77
CA GLN A 32 3.98 -16.23 2.46
C GLN A 32 5.35 -16.10 1.74
N GLY A 33 5.79 -17.19 1.11
CA GLY A 33 6.97 -17.16 0.25
C GLY A 33 6.70 -16.29 -0.99
N LEU A 34 7.74 -15.59 -1.44
CA LEU A 34 7.69 -14.72 -2.63
C LEU A 34 8.62 -15.26 -3.71
N GLN A 35 8.16 -15.18 -4.96
CA GLN A 35 8.92 -15.54 -6.15
C GLN A 35 8.91 -14.40 -7.17
N GLU A 36 9.93 -14.38 -8.03
CA GLU A 36 9.99 -13.44 -9.16
C GLU A 36 8.76 -13.62 -10.06
N GLY A 37 8.11 -12.51 -10.43
CA GLY A 37 6.89 -12.49 -11.22
C GLY A 37 5.59 -12.63 -10.42
N ASP A 38 5.63 -12.85 -9.10
CA ASP A 38 4.42 -12.87 -8.27
C ASP A 38 3.70 -11.51 -8.32
N THR A 39 2.37 -11.54 -8.32
CA THR A 39 1.55 -10.33 -8.29
C THR A 39 1.39 -9.83 -6.86
N LEU A 40 1.78 -8.57 -6.63
CA LEU A 40 1.48 -7.83 -5.40
C LEU A 40 0.42 -6.77 -5.74
N GLU A 41 -0.79 -6.95 -5.22
CA GLU A 41 -1.86 -5.97 -5.34
C GLU A 41 -1.92 -5.16 -4.04
N ILE A 42 -1.96 -3.84 -4.15
CA ILE A 42 -2.09 -2.93 -3.00
C ILE A 42 -3.24 -1.96 -3.20
N GLU A 43 -3.92 -1.64 -2.12
CA GLU A 43 -4.95 -0.61 -2.07
C GLU A 43 -4.43 0.59 -1.27
N LEU A 44 -4.68 1.79 -1.79
CA LEU A 44 -4.30 3.03 -1.15
C LEU A 44 -5.51 3.89 -0.83
N GLU A 45 -5.52 4.40 0.38
CA GLU A 45 -6.52 5.34 0.84
C GLU A 45 -5.89 6.68 1.23
N PRO A 46 -6.57 7.80 0.93
CA PRO A 46 -6.12 9.10 1.37
C PRO A 46 -6.13 9.14 2.90
N PRO A 47 -5.27 9.96 3.53
CA PRO A 47 -5.37 10.17 4.96
C PRO A 47 -6.78 10.63 5.30
N LEU A 48 -7.35 10.11 6.38
CA LEU A 48 -8.54 10.71 6.97
C LEU A 48 -8.23 12.19 7.19
N GLN A 49 -9.12 13.06 6.69
CA GLN A 49 -9.00 14.49 6.97
C GLN A 49 -8.81 14.65 8.48
N PRO A 50 -7.86 15.47 8.96
CA PRO A 50 -7.78 15.75 10.38
C PRO A 50 -9.17 16.19 10.80
N LEU A 51 -9.74 15.48 11.80
CA LEU A 51 -10.97 15.92 12.45
C LEU A 51 -10.69 17.35 12.88
N THR A 52 -11.26 18.33 12.15
CA THR A 52 -11.19 19.72 12.52
C THR A 52 -11.53 19.77 14.00
N GLU A 53 -10.58 20.23 14.82
CA GLU A 53 -10.74 20.33 16.26
C GLU A 53 -12.15 20.86 16.52
N ALA A 54 -12.96 20.07 17.25
CA ALA A 54 -14.35 20.42 17.52
C ALA A 54 -14.35 21.83 18.13
N ASN A 55 -14.70 22.83 17.32
CA ASN A 55 -14.82 24.22 17.72
C ASN A 55 -15.80 24.26 18.88
N THR A 56 -15.26 24.30 20.09
CA THR A 56 -16.01 24.47 21.32
C THR A 56 -16.02 25.98 21.56
N ASN A 57 -17.02 26.67 21.03
CA ASN A 57 -17.38 28.04 21.40
C ASN A 57 -18.85 28.08 21.77
#